data_AF-A0A7K0A260-F1
#
_entry.id   AF-A0A7K0A260-F1
#
_cell.length_a   1.000
_cell.length_b   1.000
_cell.length_c   1.000
_cell.angle_alpha   90.00
_cell.angle_beta   90.00
_cell.angle_gamma   90.00
#
_symmetry.space_group_name_H-M   'P 1'
#
loop_
_entity.id
_entity.type
_entity.pdbx_description
1 polymer ?
#
loop_
_entity_poly.entity_id
_entity_poly.type
_entity_poly.pdbx_seq_one_letter_code
_entity_poly.pdbx_strand_id
1 'polypeptide(L)'
;MTVAVALVALIVLLWVLIPLRRPEPEGSDARALTDEADAKKRAALTAIVDLEDDRSVGKLGDDDFRVLKRQYEAEAVAAMAELDALEASGTHSDDLEAEIARARHAMTCPKCGATRAPNESCPRCGAV
;
A
#
# COMPACT_ATOMS: atom_id res chain seq x y z
N MET A 1 -34.15 36.42 14.45
CA MET A 1 -34.17 35.63 13.19
C MET A 1 -32.82 35.72 12.45
N THR A 2 -32.31 36.92 12.16
CA THR A 2 -30.99 37.13 11.51
C THR A 2 -29.81 36.54 12.28
N VAL A 3 -29.79 36.68 13.62
CA VAL A 3 -28.72 36.14 14.48
C VAL A 3 -28.68 34.61 14.45
N ALA A 4 -29.84 33.95 14.45
CA ALA A 4 -29.92 32.49 14.35
C ALA A 4 -29.43 31.99 12.98
N VAL A 5 -29.80 32.69 11.90
CA VAL A 5 -29.33 32.37 10.54
C VAL A 5 -27.81 32.56 10.43
N ALA A 6 -27.26 33.63 10.99
CA ALA A 6 -25.83 33.89 10.99
C ALA A 6 -25.03 32.82 11.77
N LEU A 7 -25.56 32.37 12.91
CA LEU A 7 -24.95 31.28 13.69
C LEU A 7 -24.95 29.96 12.94
N VAL A 8 -26.07 29.59 12.30
CA VAL A 8 -26.16 28.37 11.49
C VAL A 8 -25.19 28.45 10.31
N ALA A 9 -25.15 29.59 9.61
CA ALA A 9 -24.22 29.80 8.51
C ALA A 9 -22.76 29.65 8.96
N LEU A 10 -22.40 30.21 10.12
CA LEU A 10 -21.05 30.10 10.68
C LEU A 10 -20.70 28.65 11.04
N ILE A 11 -21.63 27.90 11.64
CA ILE A 11 -21.43 26.49 11.97
C ILE A 11 -21.19 25.65 10.71
N VAL A 12 -22.00 25.85 9.67
CA VAL A 12 -21.83 25.17 8.38
C VAL A 12 -20.48 25.53 7.75
N LEU A 13 -20.11 26.81 7.79
CA LEU A 13 -18.82 27.28 7.25
C LEU A 13 -17.66 26.60 7.96
N LEU A 14 -17.69 26.57 9.29
CA LEU A 14 -16.68 25.89 10.10
C LEU A 14 -16.64 24.39 9.83
N TRP A 15 -17.80 23.74 9.69
CA TRP A 15 -17.89 22.32 9.38
C TRP A 15 -17.24 21.97 8.03
N VAL A 16 -17.34 22.85 7.04
CA VAL A 16 -16.67 22.72 5.72
C VAL A 16 -15.19 23.08 5.79
N LEU A 17 -14.78 24.06 6.59
CA LEU A 17 -13.39 24.51 6.71
C LEU A 17 -12.51 23.58 7.57
N ILE A 18 -13.11 22.86 8.53
CA ILE A 18 -12.39 21.90 9.40
C ILE A 18 -11.70 20.79 8.61
N PRO A 19 -12.36 20.04 7.69
CA PRO A 19 -11.70 18.98 6.94
C PRO A 19 -10.60 19.52 6.00
N LEU A 20 -10.76 20.73 5.46
CA LEU A 20 -9.78 21.35 4.57
C LEU A 20 -8.48 21.78 5.27
N ARG A 21 -8.52 21.96 6.60
CA ARG A 21 -7.34 22.25 7.43
C ARG A 21 -6.72 21.02 8.07
N ARG A 22 -7.33 19.85 7.92
CA ARG A 22 -6.66 18.61 8.34
C ARG A 22 -5.58 18.34 7.30
N PRO A 23 -4.29 18.24 7.70
CA PRO A 23 -3.30 17.69 6.80
C PRO A 23 -3.79 16.31 6.38
N GLU A 24 -3.76 16.03 5.08
CA GLU A 24 -3.95 14.67 4.57
C GLU A 24 -3.09 13.73 5.41
N PRO A 25 -3.63 12.60 5.91
CA PRO A 25 -2.79 11.63 6.59
C PRO A 25 -1.68 11.24 5.60
N GLU A 26 -0.42 11.27 6.03
CA GLU A 26 0.76 11.01 5.16
C GLU A 26 0.69 9.66 4.41
N GLY A 27 -0.21 8.75 4.80
CA GLY A 27 -0.52 7.50 4.08
C GLY A 27 -1.57 7.59 2.98
N SER A 28 -2.27 8.71 2.80
CA SER A 28 -3.24 8.94 1.72
C SER A 28 -2.56 8.97 0.36
N ASP A 29 -1.51 9.81 0.25
CA ASP A 29 -0.74 9.98 -0.99
C ASP A 29 0.00 8.69 -1.37
N ALA A 30 0.65 8.04 -0.39
CA ALA A 30 1.34 6.77 -0.64
C ALA A 30 0.38 5.69 -1.17
N ARG A 31 -0.83 5.61 -0.62
CA ARG A 31 -1.84 4.65 -1.06
C ARG A 31 -2.41 4.98 -2.44
N ALA A 32 -2.63 6.26 -2.72
CA ALA A 32 -3.04 6.71 -4.05
C ALA A 32 -1.97 6.38 -5.11
N LEU A 33 -0.69 6.58 -4.80
CA LEU A 33 0.42 6.23 -5.68
C LEU A 33 0.53 4.72 -5.90
N THR A 34 0.35 3.89 -4.86
CA THR A 34 0.34 2.42 -5.02
C THR A 34 -0.85 1.95 -5.87
N ASP A 35 -2.03 2.54 -5.66
CA ASP A 35 -3.22 2.18 -6.43
C ASP A 35 -3.08 2.58 -7.90
N GLU A 36 -2.46 3.74 -8.18
CA GLU A 36 -2.17 4.18 -9.54
C GLU A 36 -1.15 3.26 -10.24
N ALA A 37 -0.07 2.88 -9.55
CA ALA A 37 0.93 1.96 -10.10
C ALA A 37 0.34 0.56 -10.36
N ASP A 38 -0.51 0.02 -9.47
CA ASP A 38 -1.20 -1.26 -9.71
C ASP A 38 -2.21 -1.15 -10.87
N ALA A 39 -2.90 -0.01 -11.01
CA ALA A 39 -3.77 0.25 -12.16
C ALA A 39 -3.00 0.26 -13.48
N LYS A 40 -1.83 0.92 -13.55
CA LYS A 40 -0.95 0.95 -14.73
C LYS A 40 -0.50 -0.46 -15.12
N LYS A 41 -0.02 -1.23 -14.15
CA LYS A 41 0.37 -2.65 -14.34
C LYS A 41 -0.78 -3.47 -14.91
N ARG A 42 -1.98 -3.38 -14.32
CA ARG A 42 -3.16 -4.12 -14.80
C ARG A 42 -3.52 -3.73 -16.23
N ALA A 43 -3.54 -2.43 -16.52
CA ALA A 43 -3.85 -1.93 -17.85
C ALA A 43 -2.86 -2.46 -18.90
N ALA A 44 -1.56 -2.42 -18.62
CA ALA A 44 -0.54 -2.93 -19.53
C ALA A 44 -0.66 -4.44 -19.76
N LEU A 45 -0.91 -5.22 -18.70
CA LEU A 45 -1.11 -6.67 -18.82
C LEU A 45 -2.38 -7.03 -19.60
N THR A 46 -3.49 -6.32 -19.34
CA THR A 46 -4.73 -6.49 -20.11
C THR A 46 -4.51 -6.16 -21.59
N ALA A 47 -3.77 -5.08 -21.90
CA ALA A 47 -3.45 -4.73 -23.27
C ALA A 47 -2.65 -5.83 -23.97
N ILE A 48 -1.72 -6.51 -23.30
CA ILE A 48 -0.99 -7.66 -23.88
C ILE A 48 -1.95 -8.80 -24.23
N VAL A 49 -2.90 -9.11 -23.34
CA VAL A 49 -3.91 -10.16 -23.59
C VAL A 49 -4.78 -9.79 -24.80
N ASP A 50 -5.26 -8.56 -24.87
CA ASP A 50 -6.07 -8.08 -26.00
C ASP A 50 -5.30 -8.15 -27.32
N LEU A 51 -3.99 -7.85 -27.31
CA LEU A 51 -3.13 -7.99 -28.49
C LEU A 51 -2.95 -9.45 -28.91
N GLU A 52 -2.86 -10.38 -27.95
CA GLU A 52 -2.78 -11.81 -28.23
C GLU A 52 -4.07 -12.33 -28.86
N ASP A 53 -5.21 -11.86 -28.36
CA ASP A 53 -6.53 -12.17 -28.91
C ASP A 53 -6.67 -11.62 -30.34
N ASP A 54 -6.30 -10.35 -30.57
CA ASP A 54 -6.34 -9.72 -31.89
C ASP A 54 -5.44 -10.42 -32.91
N ARG A 55 -4.25 -10.88 -32.50
CA ARG A 55 -3.37 -11.71 -33.33
C ARG A 55 -4.02 -13.07 -33.63
N SER A 56 -4.65 -13.70 -32.64
CA SER A 56 -5.25 -15.04 -32.80
C SER A 56 -6.37 -15.06 -33.84
N VAL A 57 -7.12 -13.95 -33.97
CA VAL A 57 -8.19 -13.79 -34.97
C VAL A 57 -7.69 -13.16 -36.28
N GLY A 58 -6.39 -12.90 -36.40
CA GLY A 58 -5.76 -12.34 -37.60
C GLY A 58 -6.01 -10.84 -37.84
N LYS A 59 -6.48 -10.10 -36.83
CA LYS A 59 -6.65 -8.63 -36.89
C LYS A 59 -5.32 -7.89 -36.79
N LEU A 60 -4.30 -8.53 -36.22
CA LEU A 60 -2.98 -7.96 -35.98
C LEU A 60 -1.89 -8.87 -36.57
N GLY A 61 -0.95 -8.28 -37.31
CA GLY A 61 0.20 -8.99 -37.87
C GLY A 61 1.28 -9.28 -36.82
N ASP A 62 2.10 -10.32 -37.05
CA ASP A 62 3.13 -10.76 -36.10
C ASP A 62 4.18 -9.67 -35.80
N ASP A 63 4.54 -8.87 -36.79
CA ASP A 63 5.56 -7.82 -36.62
C ASP A 63 5.04 -6.69 -35.72
N ASP A 64 3.81 -6.22 -35.96
CA ASP A 64 3.14 -5.20 -35.16
C ASP A 64 2.87 -5.69 -33.74
N PHE A 65 2.41 -6.94 -33.61
CA PHE A 65 2.23 -7.60 -32.32
C PHE A 65 3.53 -7.58 -31.50
N ARG A 66 4.67 -7.95 -32.09
CA ARG A 66 5.95 -7.96 -31.36
C ARG A 66 6.38 -6.56 -30.91
N VAL A 67 6.11 -5.53 -31.70
CA VAL A 67 6.43 -4.14 -31.34
C VAL A 67 5.55 -3.68 -30.17
N LEU A 68 4.23 -3.83 -30.29
CA LEU A 68 3.28 -3.41 -29.26
C LEU A 68 3.45 -4.21 -27.96
N LYS A 69 3.64 -5.52 -28.06
CA LYS A 69 3.89 -6.38 -26.88
C LYS A 69 5.10 -5.93 -26.09
N ARG A 70 6.23 -5.61 -26.76
CA ARG A 70 7.44 -5.13 -26.07
C ARG A 70 7.21 -3.79 -25.36
N GLN A 71 6.40 -2.92 -25.95
CA GLN A 71 6.06 -1.64 -25.33
C GLN A 71 5.28 -1.87 -24.03
N TYR A 72 4.19 -2.63 -24.07
CA TYR A 72 3.38 -2.89 -22.88
C TYR A 72 4.11 -3.75 -21.84
N GLU A 73 5.01 -4.64 -22.25
CA GLU A 73 5.91 -5.35 -21.32
C GLU A 73 6.81 -4.37 -20.57
N ALA A 74 7.40 -3.38 -21.26
CA ALA A 74 8.21 -2.36 -20.62
C ALA A 74 7.39 -1.49 -19.64
N GLU A 75 6.15 -1.12 -20.02
CA GLU A 75 5.23 -0.39 -19.15
C GLU A 75 4.84 -1.21 -17.90
N ALA A 76 4.54 -2.49 -18.06
CA ALA A 76 4.22 -3.38 -16.95
C ALA A 76 5.40 -3.56 -15.99
N VAL A 77 6.62 -3.74 -16.51
CA VAL A 77 7.84 -3.85 -15.70
C VAL A 77 8.14 -2.55 -14.97
N ALA A 78 7.96 -1.39 -15.62
CA ALA A 78 8.14 -0.10 -14.96
C ALA A 78 7.14 0.10 -13.81
N ALA A 79 5.87 -0.25 -14.01
CA ALA A 79 4.85 -0.17 -12.96
C ALA A 79 5.12 -1.14 -11.80
N MET A 80 5.64 -2.35 -12.08
CA MET A 80 6.08 -3.28 -11.03
C MET A 80 7.25 -2.73 -10.21
N ALA A 81 8.25 -2.12 -10.86
CA ALA A 81 9.37 -1.50 -10.18
C ALA A 81 8.93 -0.29 -9.32
N GLU A 82 7.93 0.47 -9.77
CA GLU A 82 7.34 1.57 -8.98
C GLU A 82 6.63 1.04 -7.73
N LEU A 83 5.87 -0.04 -7.83
CA LEU A 83 5.26 -0.71 -6.67
C LEU A 83 6.30 -1.20 -5.67
N ASP A 84 7.34 -1.89 -6.14
CA ASP A 84 8.42 -2.38 -5.28
C ASP A 84 9.12 -1.21 -4.55
N ALA A 85 9.34 -0.08 -5.24
CA ALA A 85 9.93 1.10 -4.64
C ALA A 85 9.01 1.76 -3.59
N LEU A 86 7.71 1.84 -3.87
CA LEU A 86 6.72 2.36 -2.93
C LEU A 86 6.62 1.48 -1.67
N GLU A 87 6.59 0.16 -1.84
CA GLU A 87 6.62 -0.80 -0.73
C GLU A 87 7.90 -0.66 0.11
N ALA A 88 9.07 -0.55 -0.52
CA ALA A 88 10.34 -0.36 0.18
C ALA A 88 10.46 1.00 0.89
N SER A 89 9.80 2.04 0.36
CA SER A 89 9.80 3.39 0.94
C SER A 89 8.79 3.58 2.07
N GLY A 90 7.85 2.65 2.22
CA GLY A 90 6.85 2.70 3.28
C GLY A 90 7.50 2.54 4.66
N THR A 91 7.55 3.63 5.44
CA THR A 91 7.97 3.70 6.86
C THR A 91 7.37 2.60 7.75
N HIS A 92 6.25 1.99 7.32
CA HIS A 92 5.61 0.87 7.98
C HIS A 92 6.51 -0.36 8.15
N SER A 93 7.47 -0.61 7.26
CA SER A 93 8.36 -1.77 7.40
C SER A 93 9.21 -1.68 8.66
N ASP A 94 9.81 -0.52 8.94
CA ASP A 94 10.72 -0.35 10.07
C ASP A 94 9.97 -0.32 11.41
N ASP A 95 8.81 0.34 11.47
CA ASP A 95 7.97 0.38 12.66
C ASP A 95 7.39 -1.00 12.99
N LEU A 96 6.96 -1.76 11.97
CA LEU A 96 6.46 -3.12 12.12
C LEU A 96 7.56 -4.08 12.53
N GLU A 97 8.76 -3.99 11.94
CA GLU A 97 9.90 -4.81 12.35
C GLU A 97 10.32 -4.51 13.79
N ALA A 98 10.29 -3.24 14.20
CA ALA A 98 10.52 -2.85 15.59
C ALA A 98 9.45 -3.44 16.53
N GLU A 99 8.18 -3.45 16.12
CA GLU A 99 7.09 -4.05 16.89
C GLU A 99 7.23 -5.58 16.99
N ILE A 100 7.55 -6.25 15.89
CA ILE A 100 7.81 -7.70 15.84
C ILE A 100 9.02 -8.04 16.72
N ALA A 101 10.10 -7.24 16.67
CA ALA A 101 11.27 -7.43 17.51
C ALA A 101 10.91 -7.31 19.00
N ARG A 102 10.11 -6.29 19.39
CA ARG A 102 9.60 -6.14 20.76
C ARG A 102 8.77 -7.35 21.18
N ALA A 103 7.87 -7.84 20.33
CA ALA A 103 7.05 -9.01 20.60
C ALA A 103 7.91 -10.29 20.77
N ARG A 104 8.90 -10.50 19.90
CA ARG A 104 9.85 -11.62 19.99
C ARG A 104 10.66 -11.57 21.28
N HIS A 105 11.14 -10.39 21.67
CA HIS A 105 11.84 -10.20 22.95
C HIS A 105 10.93 -10.52 24.15
N ALA A 106 9.67 -10.08 24.13
CA ALA A 106 8.71 -10.38 25.20
C ALA A 106 8.44 -11.89 25.34
N MET A 107 8.48 -12.63 24.23
CA MET A 107 8.33 -14.09 24.18
C MET A 107 9.62 -14.86 24.50
N THR A 108 10.73 -14.18 24.75
CA THR A 108 12.01 -14.84 25.05
C THR A 108 12.32 -14.73 26.54
N CYS A 109 12.64 -15.86 27.19
CA CYS A 109 13.04 -15.86 28.60
C CYS A 109 14.40 -15.16 28.79
N PRO A 110 14.50 -14.14 29.65
CA PRO A 110 15.75 -13.39 29.85
C PRO A 110 16.86 -14.21 30.53
N LYS A 111 16.51 -15.32 31.19
CA LYS A 111 17.47 -16.15 31.94
C LYS A 111 18.10 -17.27 31.10
N CYS A 112 17.33 -17.94 30.25
CA CYS A 112 17.79 -19.14 29.53
C CYS A 112 17.52 -19.11 28.02
N GLY A 113 16.92 -18.05 27.48
CA GLY A 113 16.66 -17.87 26.05
C GLY A 113 15.57 -18.77 25.47
N ALA A 114 14.85 -19.55 26.29
CA ALA A 114 13.73 -20.35 25.80
C ALA A 114 12.51 -19.47 25.47
N THR A 115 11.74 -19.88 24.46
CA THR A 115 10.45 -19.28 24.15
C THR A 115 9.47 -19.49 25.30
N ARG A 116 8.74 -18.45 25.69
CA ARG A 116 7.71 -18.47 26.73
C ARG A 116 6.51 -17.63 26.30
N ALA A 117 5.34 -17.93 26.85
CA ALA A 117 4.23 -17.00 26.80
C ALA A 117 4.56 -15.77 27.67
N PRO A 118 4.18 -14.55 27.25
CA PRO A 118 4.32 -13.37 28.08
C PRO A 118 3.49 -13.55 29.36
N ASN A 119 4.00 -13.06 30.50
CA ASN A 119 3.34 -13.13 31.81
C ASN A 119 3.17 -14.55 32.39
N GLU A 120 3.82 -15.55 31.79
CA GLU A 120 3.91 -16.90 32.34
C GLU A 120 5.34 -17.25 32.74
N SER A 121 5.47 -18.13 33.74
CA SER A 121 6.76 -18.67 34.15
C SER A 121 7.37 -19.52 33.04
N CYS A 122 8.67 -19.38 32.82
CA CYS A 122 9.40 -20.09 31.79
C CYS A 122 9.43 -21.61 32.06
N PRO A 123 8.96 -22.46 31.13
CA PRO A 123 8.86 -23.91 31.34
C PRO A 123 10.24 -24.61 31.42
N ARG A 124 11.32 -23.96 30.98
CA ARG A 124 12.67 -24.55 30.96
C ARG A 124 13.48 -24.30 32.23
N CYS A 125 13.36 -23.11 32.82
CA CYS A 125 14.20 -22.71 33.96
C CYS A 125 13.42 -22.11 35.14
N GLY A 126 12.09 -22.05 35.05
CA GLY A 126 11.20 -21.56 36.11
C GLY A 126 11.30 -20.06 36.41
N ALA A 127 11.93 -19.26 35.54
CA ALA A 127 11.99 -17.81 35.72
C ALA A 127 10.62 -17.19 35.41
N VAL A 128 10.17 -16.23 36.22
CA VAL A 128 8.90 -15.49 36.05
C VAL A 128 9.16 -14.22 35.24
#